data_AF-A0A6L5YBL7-F1
#
_entry.id   AF-A0A6L5YBL7-F1
#
_cell.length_a   1.000
_cell.length_b   1.000
_cell.length_c   1.000
_cell.angle_alpha   90.00
_cell.angle_beta   90.00
_cell.angle_gamma   90.00
#
_symmetry.space_group_name_H-M   'P 1'
#
loop_
_entity.id
_entity.type
_entity.pdbx_description
1 polymer ?
#
loop_
_entity_poly.entity_id
_entity_poly.type
_entity_poly.pdbx_seq_one_letter_code
_entity_poly.pdbx_strand_id
1 'polypeptide(L)'
;MKRMRTLCAAALLMSCVLLSPAAAVIRIGVDRFRSGAPGVSPDVADALTEMFITELSNSGSFQVYERTALEKVAREQRLSMSGLVSEDTLVKVGRLAGVEWIITGAVTQFDEQQTGGVLPIHNFGLAVGSNVGTVTLDVRTIDTATGAITAALRKTGAASRAIAGAVYEGTVIGTTQYGGVGSQAAMKAVKRVVRELERRIGGVAYHVIKVTPQRALIDMGSAKGAAKGQLYGVYEEGEPIRAIDGSIIDAEKVYHALVKVVEVKPNYSLCAYVKGKGGPASIRVGDLLDEIDPGESARSLPVTAERLVPDAPAPVIAGSETPPEPTVPDAPLPPKSDKTGKISVPGQYADEGGPVFKDNPPVNVNNCTDDRLFTAYNMPANRLSNLRIIYRNGQRSYKAGQYRSAYSMFNRSARENSFDLLNTYWAGMSALKCGDKKNARKCFDAALAVNPNYQPAQKALKQLE
;
A
#
# COMPACT_ATOMS: atom_id res chain seq x y z
N MET A 1 31.33 -72.10 -12.07
CA MET A 1 31.68 -70.66 -12.10
C MET A 1 31.11 -70.02 -13.36
N LYS A 2 30.29 -68.96 -13.22
CA LYS A 2 30.10 -67.80 -14.14
C LYS A 2 29.64 -68.12 -15.60
N ARG A 3 28.66 -67.45 -16.22
CA ARG A 3 28.06 -66.13 -15.99
C ARG A 3 26.78 -65.97 -16.81
N MET A 4 25.79 -65.37 -16.14
CA MET A 4 24.57 -64.71 -16.63
C MET A 4 24.78 -63.92 -17.93
N ARG A 5 23.89 -64.08 -18.92
CA ARG A 5 23.72 -63.18 -20.06
C ARG A 5 22.32 -62.56 -20.01
N THR A 6 22.24 -61.33 -19.51
CA THR A 6 21.10 -60.43 -19.71
C THR A 6 21.65 -59.01 -19.56
N LEU A 7 21.77 -58.28 -20.68
CA LEU A 7 22.23 -56.89 -20.67
C LEU A 7 21.29 -56.04 -21.54
N CYS A 8 20.43 -55.31 -20.81
CA CYS A 8 20.03 -53.92 -21.01
C CYS A 8 19.77 -53.45 -22.46
N ALA A 9 18.49 -53.48 -22.85
CA ALA A 9 17.95 -52.66 -23.93
C ALA A 9 16.62 -52.04 -23.48
N ALA A 10 16.64 -51.12 -22.50
CA ALA A 10 15.49 -50.31 -22.13
C ALA A 10 15.90 -49.15 -21.20
N ALA A 11 16.63 -48.15 -21.72
CA ALA A 11 16.83 -46.88 -21.02
C ALA A 11 17.26 -45.76 -21.99
N LEU A 12 16.37 -45.43 -22.94
CA LEU A 12 16.46 -44.16 -23.66
C LEU A 12 15.05 -43.63 -23.90
N LEU A 13 14.28 -43.52 -22.81
CA LEU A 13 13.08 -42.71 -22.78
C LEU A 13 13.51 -41.26 -22.63
N MET A 14 13.36 -40.54 -23.75
CA MET A 14 13.40 -39.10 -23.89
C MET A 14 12.95 -38.38 -22.61
N SER A 15 13.92 -37.82 -21.87
CA SER A 15 13.65 -36.71 -20.97
C SER A 15 13.53 -35.47 -21.84
N CYS A 16 12.34 -35.25 -22.40
CA CYS A 16 11.95 -33.95 -22.91
C CYS A 16 11.77 -33.06 -21.68
N VAL A 17 12.87 -32.47 -21.22
CA VAL A 17 12.83 -31.36 -20.27
C VAL A 17 11.98 -30.28 -20.94
N LEU A 18 10.77 -30.09 -20.42
CA LEU A 18 9.94 -28.94 -20.70
C LEU A 18 10.75 -27.72 -20.26
N LEU A 19 11.50 -27.15 -21.21
CA LEU A 19 12.07 -25.83 -21.07
C LEU A 19 10.86 -24.89 -21.08
N SER A 20 10.29 -24.64 -19.90
CA SER A 20 9.33 -23.55 -19.74
C SER A 20 9.98 -22.31 -20.34
N PRO A 21 9.37 -21.62 -21.32
CA PRO A 21 9.90 -20.34 -21.73
C PRO A 21 9.90 -19.49 -20.47
N ALA A 22 11.08 -19.05 -20.04
CA ALA A 22 11.16 -17.99 -19.04
C ALA A 22 10.31 -16.85 -19.60
N ALA A 23 9.20 -16.54 -18.94
CA ALA A 23 8.34 -15.45 -19.35
C ALA A 23 9.22 -14.23 -19.62
N ALA A 24 9.23 -13.73 -20.85
CA ALA A 24 10.12 -12.66 -21.25
C ALA A 24 9.82 -11.45 -20.36
N VAL A 25 10.74 -11.13 -19.44
CA VAL A 25 10.57 -10.01 -18.51
C VAL A 25 10.80 -8.73 -19.30
N ILE A 26 9.79 -7.85 -19.36
CA ILE A 26 9.89 -6.60 -20.09
C ILE A 26 10.83 -5.66 -19.34
N ARG A 27 11.88 -5.21 -20.03
CA ARG A 27 12.90 -4.33 -19.46
C ARG A 27 12.59 -2.87 -19.78
N ILE A 28 12.46 -2.05 -18.75
CA ILE A 28 12.10 -0.64 -18.89
C ILE A 28 13.15 0.26 -18.25
N GLY A 29 13.54 1.31 -18.97
CA GLY A 29 14.35 2.40 -18.44
C GLY A 29 13.45 3.53 -17.97
N VAL A 30 13.68 4.07 -16.78
CA VAL A 30 12.95 5.25 -16.27
C VAL A 30 13.89 6.45 -16.29
N ASP A 31 13.44 7.50 -16.95
CA ASP A 31 14.04 8.83 -16.88
C ASP A 31 13.48 9.64 -15.73
N ARG A 32 14.31 10.56 -15.23
CA ARG A 32 13.92 11.51 -14.20
C ARG A 32 12.73 12.35 -14.68
N PHE A 33 11.68 12.41 -13.87
CA PHE A 33 10.53 13.23 -14.19
C PHE A 33 10.88 14.71 -14.06
N ARG A 34 10.28 15.51 -14.93
CA ARG A 34 10.47 16.96 -14.94
C ARG A 34 9.40 17.67 -14.11
N SER A 35 9.74 18.82 -13.57
CA SER A 35 8.75 19.81 -13.10
C SER A 35 7.98 20.36 -14.30
N GLY A 36 6.73 19.92 -14.46
CA GLY A 36 5.88 20.26 -15.60
C GLY A 36 4.89 21.40 -15.35
N ALA A 37 4.75 21.85 -14.09
CA ALA A 37 3.83 22.91 -13.70
C ALA A 37 4.48 23.95 -12.77
N PRO A 38 3.99 25.21 -12.79
CA PRO A 38 4.38 26.23 -11.83
C PRO A 38 4.16 25.75 -10.39
N GLY A 39 5.11 25.99 -9.49
CA GLY A 39 5.03 25.57 -8.09
C GLY A 39 5.54 24.16 -7.81
N VAL A 40 5.88 23.36 -8.84
CA VAL A 40 6.51 22.04 -8.65
C VAL A 40 8.03 22.19 -8.63
N SER A 41 8.66 22.04 -7.46
CA SER A 41 10.12 22.05 -7.38
C SER A 41 10.73 20.79 -8.03
N PRO A 42 11.99 20.85 -8.51
CA PRO A 42 12.70 19.68 -8.98
C PRO A 42 12.74 18.54 -7.95
N ASP A 43 12.88 18.85 -6.66
CA ASP A 43 12.89 17.84 -5.59
C ASP A 43 11.56 17.06 -5.48
N VAL A 44 10.43 17.71 -5.77
CA VAL A 44 9.12 17.04 -5.81
C VAL A 44 9.05 16.10 -7.00
N ALA A 45 9.56 16.51 -8.17
CA ALA A 45 9.62 15.66 -9.34
C ALA A 45 10.55 14.44 -9.12
N ASP A 46 11.66 14.62 -8.40
CA ASP A 46 12.57 13.54 -8.01
C ASP A 46 11.90 12.54 -7.09
N ALA A 47 11.28 13.02 -6.01
CA ALA A 47 10.59 12.17 -5.06
C ALA A 47 9.47 11.35 -5.74
N LEU A 48 8.75 11.96 -6.70
CA LEU A 48 7.76 11.27 -7.52
C LEU A 48 8.38 10.25 -8.48
N THR A 49 9.56 10.54 -9.04
CA THR A 49 10.32 9.58 -9.88
C THR A 49 10.73 8.36 -9.06
N GLU A 50 11.31 8.56 -7.88
CA GLU A 50 11.73 7.47 -6.97
C GLU A 50 10.55 6.58 -6.55
N MET A 51 9.44 7.21 -6.20
CA MET A 51 8.22 6.51 -5.86
C MET A 51 7.66 5.73 -7.05
N PHE A 52 7.76 6.28 -8.27
CA PHE A 52 7.34 5.63 -9.50
C PHE A 52 8.22 4.42 -9.85
N ILE A 53 9.55 4.54 -9.75
CA ILE A 53 10.50 3.44 -9.93
C ILE A 53 10.21 2.33 -8.91
N THR A 54 10.03 2.69 -7.64
CA THR A 54 9.70 1.76 -6.56
C THR A 54 8.41 1.00 -6.86
N GLU A 55 7.35 1.70 -7.27
CA GLU A 55 6.06 1.06 -7.58
C GLU A 55 6.15 0.16 -8.81
N LEU A 56 6.85 0.58 -9.88
CA LEU A 56 7.12 -0.28 -11.05
C LEU A 56 7.89 -1.53 -10.65
N SER A 57 8.91 -1.41 -9.80
CA SER A 57 9.71 -2.56 -9.36
C SER A 57 8.90 -3.51 -8.49
N ASN A 58 8.03 -2.98 -7.63
CA ASN A 58 7.14 -3.77 -6.76
C ASN A 58 6.02 -4.47 -7.53
N SER A 59 5.69 -3.98 -8.73
CA SER A 59 4.65 -4.57 -9.57
C SER A 59 4.98 -6.00 -10.02
N GLY A 60 6.28 -6.31 -10.17
CA GLY A 60 6.76 -7.61 -10.66
C GLY A 60 6.60 -7.82 -12.18
N SER A 61 5.94 -6.89 -12.87
CA SER A 61 5.65 -6.95 -14.31
C SER A 61 6.83 -6.49 -15.19
N PHE A 62 7.79 -5.77 -14.59
CA PHE A 62 8.90 -5.14 -15.31
C PHE A 62 10.23 -5.35 -14.59
N GLN A 63 11.30 -5.45 -15.37
CA GLN A 63 12.66 -5.23 -14.88
C GLN A 63 13.01 -3.75 -15.08
N VAL A 64 13.11 -3.02 -13.98
CA VAL A 64 13.23 -1.56 -13.98
C VAL A 64 14.69 -1.14 -13.86
N TYR A 65 15.10 -0.20 -14.70
CA TYR A 65 16.43 0.40 -14.67
C TYR A 65 16.33 1.92 -14.59
N GLU A 66 17.09 2.53 -13.69
CA GLU A 66 17.27 3.97 -13.65
C GLU A 66 18.23 4.41 -14.77
N ARG A 67 17.78 5.27 -15.68
CA ARG A 67 18.62 5.66 -16.83
C ARG A 67 19.89 6.41 -16.39
N THR A 68 19.79 7.26 -15.38
CA THR A 68 20.93 7.99 -14.81
C THR A 68 21.95 7.05 -14.17
N ALA A 69 21.50 5.94 -13.58
CA ALA A 69 22.37 4.90 -13.05
C ALA A 69 23.04 4.10 -14.17
N LEU A 70 22.30 3.75 -15.22
CA LEU A 70 22.85 3.10 -16.41
C LEU A 70 23.95 3.94 -17.06
N GLU A 71 23.75 5.24 -17.18
CA GLU A 71 24.76 6.16 -17.71
C GLU A 71 26.02 6.23 -16.84
N LYS A 72 25.87 6.23 -15.51
CA LYS A 72 27.02 6.18 -14.58
C LYS A 72 27.81 4.89 -14.77
N VAL A 73 27.14 3.74 -14.78
CA VAL A 73 27.79 2.43 -15.00
C VAL A 73 28.46 2.38 -16.37
N ALA A 74 27.80 2.86 -17.43
CA ALA A 74 28.38 2.91 -18.76
C ALA A 74 29.64 3.81 -18.81
N ARG A 75 29.65 4.95 -18.10
CA ARG A 75 30.85 5.79 -17.98
C ARG A 75 31.98 5.07 -17.26
N GLU A 76 31.71 4.40 -16.14
CA GLU A 76 32.73 3.65 -15.40
C GLU A 76 33.30 2.49 -16.23
N GLN A 77 32.44 1.76 -16.95
CA GLN A 77 32.88 0.70 -17.87
C GLN A 77 33.73 1.26 -19.01
N ARG A 78 33.37 2.42 -19.58
CA ARG A 78 34.16 3.10 -20.61
C ARG A 78 35.53 3.52 -20.10
N LEU A 79 35.61 4.08 -18.89
CA LEU A 79 36.88 4.45 -18.26
C LEU A 79 37.74 3.21 -18.00
N SER A 80 37.14 2.12 -17.50
CA SER A 80 37.82 0.83 -17.27
C SER A 80 38.34 0.18 -18.57
N MET A 81 37.65 0.42 -19.69
CA MET A 81 37.99 -0.15 -21.01
C MET A 81 38.83 0.78 -21.90
N SER A 82 39.15 2.00 -21.45
CA SER A 82 39.76 3.08 -22.25
C SER A 82 41.18 2.80 -22.77
N GLY A 83 41.69 1.58 -22.64
CA GLY A 83 42.93 1.10 -23.26
C GLY A 83 42.79 0.11 -24.42
N LEU A 84 41.60 -0.45 -24.73
CA LEU A 84 41.50 -1.63 -25.63
C LEU A 84 40.28 -1.72 -26.56
N VAL A 85 39.55 -0.63 -26.86
CA VAL A 85 38.20 -0.79 -27.45
C VAL A 85 37.88 0.15 -28.63
N SER A 86 37.32 -0.42 -29.71
CA SER A 86 36.87 0.26 -30.94
C SER A 86 35.51 0.97 -30.79
N GLU A 87 35.22 1.95 -31.66
CA GLU A 87 33.96 2.72 -31.68
C GLU A 87 32.69 1.85 -31.76
N ASP A 88 32.73 0.72 -32.47
CA ASP A 88 31.60 -0.21 -32.59
C ASP A 88 31.20 -0.87 -31.26
N THR A 89 32.17 -1.06 -30.36
CA THR A 89 31.91 -1.61 -29.02
C THR A 89 31.30 -0.55 -28.09
N LEU A 90 31.65 0.72 -28.30
CA LEU A 90 31.06 1.87 -27.59
C LEU A 90 29.56 2.07 -27.92
N VAL A 91 29.12 1.74 -29.15
CA VAL A 91 27.70 1.79 -29.57
C VAL A 91 26.89 0.64 -28.93
N LYS A 92 27.48 -0.55 -28.76
CA LYS A 92 26.86 -1.67 -28.02
C LYS A 92 26.72 -1.38 -26.52
N VAL A 93 27.68 -0.66 -25.93
CA VAL A 93 27.60 -0.11 -24.57
C VAL A 93 26.62 1.09 -24.48
N GLY A 94 26.37 1.77 -25.61
CA GLY A 94 25.55 2.98 -25.72
C GLY A 94 24.02 2.78 -25.85
N ARG A 95 23.53 1.59 -26.24
CA ARG A 95 22.08 1.23 -26.20
C ARG A 95 21.60 0.94 -24.77
N LEU A 96 21.91 1.80 -23.80
CA LEU A 96 21.50 1.77 -22.37
C LEU A 96 20.91 0.42 -21.87
N ALA A 97 21.80 -0.58 -21.74
CA ALA A 97 21.64 -1.87 -21.05
C ALA A 97 20.53 -2.87 -21.47
N GLY A 98 19.87 -2.70 -22.62
CA GLY A 98 18.92 -3.69 -23.15
C GLY A 98 17.45 -3.48 -22.74
N VAL A 99 17.08 -2.25 -22.36
CA VAL A 99 15.67 -1.88 -22.15
C VAL A 99 14.92 -1.73 -23.48
N GLU A 100 13.69 -2.23 -23.54
CA GLU A 100 12.81 -2.18 -24.71
C GLU A 100 12.02 -0.87 -24.76
N TRP A 101 11.75 -0.30 -23.58
CA TRP A 101 10.99 0.93 -23.42
C TRP A 101 11.71 1.92 -22.52
N ILE A 102 11.65 3.19 -22.88
CA ILE A 102 12.03 4.31 -22.01
C ILE A 102 10.76 5.02 -21.55
N ILE A 103 10.65 5.22 -20.24
CA ILE A 103 9.58 5.98 -19.63
C ILE A 103 10.12 7.35 -19.27
N THR A 104 9.49 8.39 -19.81
CA THR A 104 9.74 9.78 -19.43
C THR A 104 8.48 10.36 -18.82
N GLY A 105 8.60 11.36 -17.95
CA GLY A 105 7.44 11.95 -17.32
C GLY A 105 7.61 13.41 -16.90
N ALA A 106 6.49 14.03 -16.59
CA ALA A 106 6.43 15.33 -15.97
C ALA A 106 5.32 15.37 -14.91
N VAL A 107 5.60 16.07 -13.81
CA VAL A 107 4.61 16.38 -12.79
C VAL A 107 3.90 17.67 -13.22
N THR A 108 2.68 17.52 -13.73
CA THR A 108 1.90 18.61 -14.35
C THR A 108 0.88 19.23 -13.40
N GLN A 109 0.76 18.71 -12.18
CA GLN A 109 0.00 19.33 -11.11
C GLN A 109 0.51 18.80 -9.76
N PHE A 110 0.67 19.71 -8.80
CA PHE A 110 0.91 19.37 -7.40
C PHE A 110 0.28 20.46 -6.54
N ASP A 111 -0.98 20.25 -6.16
CA ASP A 111 -1.76 21.22 -5.41
C ASP A 111 -2.17 20.65 -4.06
N GLU A 112 -2.04 21.45 -3.00
CA GLU A 112 -2.71 21.21 -1.73
C GLU A 112 -3.63 22.40 -1.43
N GLN A 113 -4.93 22.16 -1.43
CA GLN A 113 -5.94 23.15 -1.13
C GLN A 113 -6.54 22.90 0.24
N GLN A 114 -6.63 23.95 1.04
CA GLN A 114 -7.32 23.93 2.32
C GLN A 114 -8.62 24.71 2.18
N THR A 115 -9.73 24.05 2.47
CA THR A 115 -11.05 24.69 2.52
C THR A 115 -11.57 24.59 3.94
N GLY A 116 -12.10 25.66 4.51
CA GLY A 116 -12.68 25.59 5.85
C GLY A 116 -13.37 26.87 6.28
N GLY A 117 -14.14 26.75 7.35
CA GLY A 117 -14.90 27.84 7.97
C GLY A 117 -15.14 27.59 9.45
N VAL A 118 -15.53 28.64 10.17
CA VAL A 118 -15.86 28.57 11.59
C VAL A 118 -17.38 28.65 11.74
N LEU A 119 -17.98 27.63 12.34
CA LEU A 119 -19.38 27.66 12.77
C LEU A 119 -19.45 28.20 14.21
N PRO A 120 -20.13 29.32 14.46
CA PRO A 120 -20.30 29.81 15.83
C PRO A 120 -21.31 28.92 16.57
N ILE A 121 -20.88 28.36 17.72
CA ILE A 121 -21.72 27.59 18.63
C ILE A 121 -21.56 28.19 20.04
N HIS A 122 -22.49 29.09 20.41
CA HIS A 122 -22.44 29.86 21.66
C HIS A 122 -21.14 30.70 21.81
N ASN A 123 -20.44 30.64 22.95
CA ASN A 123 -19.17 31.34 23.18
C ASN A 123 -17.94 30.60 22.61
N PHE A 124 -18.18 29.59 21.77
CA PHE A 124 -17.14 28.78 21.13
C PHE A 124 -17.36 28.76 19.61
N GLY A 125 -16.27 28.64 18.84
CA GLY A 125 -16.35 28.35 17.42
C GLY A 125 -16.00 26.89 17.15
N LEU A 126 -16.56 26.32 16.10
CA LEU A 126 -16.17 25.02 15.57
C LEU A 126 -15.54 25.22 14.19
N ALA A 127 -14.23 25.02 14.08
CA ALA A 127 -13.54 25.01 12.79
C ALA A 127 -13.79 23.67 12.11
N VAL A 128 -14.39 23.74 10.93
CA VAL A 128 -14.58 22.60 10.03
C VAL A 128 -13.89 22.90 8.71
N GLY A 129 -13.16 21.94 8.20
CA GLY A 129 -12.47 22.08 6.93
C GLY A 129 -12.01 20.77 6.35
N SER A 130 -11.35 20.85 5.22
CA SER A 130 -10.70 19.75 4.56
C SER A 130 -9.41 20.22 3.93
N ASN A 131 -8.41 19.35 3.93
CA ASN A 131 -7.21 19.49 3.12
C ASN A 131 -7.32 18.48 1.97
N VAL A 132 -7.27 18.97 0.74
CA VAL A 132 -7.35 18.21 -0.50
C VAL A 132 -6.04 18.34 -1.25
N GLY A 133 -5.36 17.21 -1.45
CA GLY A 133 -4.15 17.12 -2.26
C GLY A 133 -4.48 16.53 -3.62
N THR A 134 -3.96 17.14 -4.68
CA THR A 134 -4.12 16.69 -6.07
C THR A 134 -2.76 16.66 -6.75
N VAL A 135 -2.42 15.51 -7.36
CA VAL A 135 -1.17 15.34 -8.11
C VAL A 135 -1.50 14.75 -9.48
N THR A 136 -0.99 15.35 -10.55
CA THR A 136 -1.16 14.84 -11.91
C THR A 136 0.20 14.53 -12.53
N LEU A 137 0.31 13.33 -13.10
CA LEU A 137 1.49 12.85 -13.81
C LEU A 137 1.17 12.65 -15.28
N ASP A 138 2.02 13.21 -16.13
CA ASP A 138 2.02 13.00 -17.57
C ASP A 138 3.24 12.14 -17.91
N VAL A 139 3.01 10.92 -18.38
CA VAL A 139 4.04 9.91 -18.63
C VAL A 139 3.99 9.46 -20.09
N ARG A 140 5.15 9.32 -20.73
CA ARG A 140 5.30 8.83 -22.10
C ARG A 140 6.20 7.62 -22.14
N THR A 141 5.84 6.67 -22.99
CA THR A 141 6.66 5.48 -23.26
C THR A 141 7.24 5.61 -24.66
N ILE A 142 8.53 5.36 -24.78
CA ILE A 142 9.30 5.51 -26.00
C ILE A 142 9.88 4.15 -26.34
N ASP A 143 9.58 3.66 -27.54
CA ASP A 143 10.18 2.44 -28.09
C ASP A 143 11.66 2.71 -28.37
N THR A 144 12.57 1.90 -27.82
CA THR A 144 14.01 2.16 -27.97
C THR A 144 14.57 1.75 -29.33
N ALA A 145 13.85 0.92 -30.10
CA ALA A 145 14.26 0.49 -31.44
C ALA A 145 13.91 1.54 -32.50
N THR A 146 12.75 2.20 -32.37
CA THR A 146 12.21 3.16 -33.36
C THR A 146 12.28 4.61 -32.89
N GLY A 147 12.41 4.85 -31.58
CA GLY A 147 12.32 6.18 -30.99
C GLY A 147 10.91 6.76 -30.94
N ALA A 148 9.89 6.00 -31.35
CA ALA A 148 8.51 6.46 -31.37
C ALA A 148 7.90 6.50 -29.97
N ILE A 149 7.06 7.52 -29.70
CA ILE A 149 6.21 7.55 -28.50
C ILE A 149 5.05 6.58 -28.75
N THR A 150 4.93 5.54 -27.94
CA THR A 150 3.91 4.49 -28.12
C THR A 150 2.72 4.63 -27.19
N ALA A 151 2.91 5.34 -26.07
CA ALA A 151 1.81 5.77 -25.22
C ALA A 151 2.13 7.13 -24.58
N ALA A 152 1.07 7.90 -24.36
CA ALA A 152 1.07 9.09 -23.53
C ALA A 152 -0.09 8.97 -22.53
N LEU A 153 0.26 8.95 -21.25
CA LEU A 153 -0.66 8.71 -20.14
C LEU A 153 -0.72 9.96 -19.28
N ARG A 154 -1.93 10.39 -18.95
CA ARG A 154 -2.15 11.42 -17.95
C ARG A 154 -3.02 10.85 -16.85
N LYS A 155 -2.51 10.78 -15.62
CA LYS A 155 -3.27 10.25 -14.48
C LYS A 155 -3.16 11.19 -13.28
N THR A 156 -4.30 11.40 -12.65
CA THR A 156 -4.43 12.24 -11.45
C THR A 156 -4.68 11.37 -10.24
N GLY A 157 -4.02 11.68 -9.13
CA GLY A 157 -4.32 11.17 -7.81
C GLY A 157 -4.87 12.30 -6.95
N ALA A 158 -5.95 12.01 -6.24
CA ALA A 158 -6.56 12.93 -5.28
C ALA A 158 -6.74 12.22 -3.93
N ALA A 159 -6.39 12.94 -2.87
CA ALA A 159 -6.59 12.55 -1.49
C ALA A 159 -7.22 13.72 -0.72
N SER A 160 -8.02 13.41 0.29
CA SER A 160 -8.63 14.41 1.15
C SER A 160 -8.61 13.95 2.60
N ARG A 161 -8.38 14.89 3.51
CA ARG A 161 -8.51 14.68 4.96
C ARG A 161 -9.41 15.75 5.55
N ALA A 162 -10.44 15.30 6.28
CA ALA A 162 -11.27 16.19 7.07
C ALA A 162 -10.48 16.75 8.26
N ILE A 163 -10.71 18.03 8.51
CA ILE A 163 -10.14 18.80 9.60
C ILE A 163 -11.32 19.25 10.48
N ALA A 164 -11.23 18.93 11.77
CA ALA A 164 -12.13 19.45 12.79
C ALA A 164 -11.28 19.97 13.95
N GLY A 165 -11.64 21.15 14.47
CA GLY A 165 -10.98 21.76 15.61
C GLY A 165 -11.93 22.72 16.34
N ALA A 166 -11.75 22.89 17.64
CA ALA A 166 -12.47 23.92 18.39
C ALA A 166 -11.77 25.27 18.21
N VAL A 167 -12.52 26.36 18.11
CA VAL A 167 -12.00 27.73 18.04
C VAL A 167 -12.36 28.46 19.33
N TYR A 168 -11.37 29.03 20.00
CA TYR A 168 -11.55 29.84 21.19
C TYR A 168 -10.63 31.06 21.11
N GLU A 169 -11.19 32.26 21.28
CA GLU A 169 -10.48 33.54 21.17
C GLU A 169 -9.59 33.65 19.90
N GLY A 170 -10.13 33.22 18.75
CA GLY A 170 -9.43 33.28 17.47
C GLY A 170 -8.38 32.18 17.23
N THR A 171 -8.16 31.26 18.18
CA THR A 171 -7.20 30.15 18.04
C THR A 171 -7.90 28.82 17.83
N VAL A 172 -7.45 28.04 16.84
CA VAL A 172 -7.92 26.66 16.59
C VAL A 172 -7.16 25.67 17.48
N ILE A 173 -7.88 24.88 18.28
CA ILE A 173 -7.39 23.90 19.25
C ILE A 173 -7.92 22.51 18.88
N GLY A 174 -7.03 21.50 18.81
CA GLY A 174 -7.43 20.08 18.69
C GLY A 174 -7.59 19.54 17.26
N THR A 175 -6.89 20.11 16.28
CA THR A 175 -6.94 19.65 14.88
C THR A 175 -6.48 18.19 14.72
N THR A 176 -7.14 17.43 13.85
CA THR A 176 -6.59 16.20 13.29
C THR A 176 -5.28 16.49 12.53
N GLN A 177 -4.31 15.56 12.57
CA GLN A 177 -2.93 15.75 12.07
C GLN A 177 -2.87 16.42 10.68
N TYR A 178 -2.05 17.47 10.57
CA TYR A 178 -1.69 18.14 9.33
C TYR A 178 -0.67 17.33 8.52
N GLY A 179 -0.85 17.29 7.19
CA GLY A 179 0.14 16.79 6.24
C GLY A 179 -0.10 15.37 5.72
N GLY A 180 0.60 15.03 4.63
CA GLY A 180 0.58 13.72 3.98
C GLY A 180 -0.51 13.53 2.93
N VAL A 181 -1.38 14.52 2.71
CA VAL A 181 -2.43 14.45 1.68
C VAL A 181 -1.80 14.51 0.29
N GLY A 182 -0.83 15.40 0.05
CA GLY A 182 -0.04 15.44 -1.17
C GLY A 182 0.71 14.13 -1.43
N SER A 183 1.33 13.52 -0.42
CA SER A 183 2.00 12.21 -0.57
C SER A 183 1.03 11.07 -0.91
N GLN A 184 -0.18 11.08 -0.34
CA GLN A 184 -1.22 10.11 -0.68
C GLN A 184 -1.75 10.30 -2.09
N ALA A 185 -1.97 11.56 -2.49
CA ALA A 185 -2.37 11.92 -3.85
C ALA A 185 -1.30 11.51 -4.86
N ALA A 186 -0.03 11.80 -4.57
CA ALA A 186 1.14 11.41 -5.34
C ALA A 186 1.20 9.89 -5.52
N MET A 187 1.13 9.11 -4.44
CA MET A 187 1.14 7.64 -4.48
C MET A 187 -0.02 7.10 -5.32
N LYS A 188 -1.21 7.67 -5.17
CA LYS A 188 -2.39 7.28 -5.97
C LYS A 188 -2.20 7.58 -7.46
N ALA A 189 -1.60 8.71 -7.81
CA ALA A 189 -1.28 9.07 -9.19
C ALA A 189 -0.28 8.07 -9.78
N VAL A 190 0.83 7.81 -9.08
CA VAL A 190 1.86 6.83 -9.49
C VAL A 190 1.26 5.46 -9.73
N LYS A 191 0.50 4.92 -8.76
CA LYS A 191 -0.14 3.61 -8.88
C LYS A 191 -1.06 3.50 -10.09
N ARG A 192 -1.81 4.57 -10.39
CA ARG A 192 -2.67 4.64 -11.58
C ARG A 192 -1.87 4.63 -12.88
N VAL A 193 -0.73 5.32 -12.93
CA VAL A 193 0.17 5.27 -14.09
C VAL A 193 0.77 3.88 -14.25
N VAL A 194 1.34 3.31 -13.17
CA VAL A 194 1.98 1.98 -13.21
C VAL A 194 1.02 0.91 -13.72
N ARG A 195 -0.20 0.87 -13.17
CA ARG A 195 -1.25 -0.04 -13.62
C ARG A 195 -1.58 0.11 -15.11
N GLU A 196 -1.65 1.33 -15.60
CA GLU A 196 -1.94 1.60 -17.01
C GLU A 196 -0.79 1.12 -17.91
N LEU A 197 0.46 1.25 -17.45
CA LEU A 197 1.63 0.70 -18.13
C LEU A 197 1.65 -0.83 -18.10
N GLU A 198 1.32 -1.46 -16.98
CA GLU A 198 1.19 -2.91 -16.87
C GLU A 198 0.19 -3.47 -17.90
N ARG A 199 -0.93 -2.78 -18.08
CA ARG A 199 -1.95 -3.19 -19.06
C ARG A 199 -1.47 -3.02 -20.50
N ARG A 200 -0.85 -1.89 -20.83
CA ARG A 200 -0.45 -1.54 -22.21
C ARG A 200 0.83 -2.20 -22.67
N ILE A 201 1.82 -2.28 -21.79
CA ILE A 201 3.16 -2.79 -22.09
C ILE A 201 3.31 -4.20 -21.54
N GLY A 202 2.94 -4.42 -20.27
CA GLY A 202 3.07 -5.70 -19.59
C GLY A 202 2.12 -6.79 -20.10
N GLY A 203 1.06 -6.42 -20.83
CA GLY A 203 -0.03 -7.34 -21.20
C GLY A 203 -0.74 -7.93 -19.97
N VAL A 204 -0.60 -7.30 -18.80
CA VAL A 204 -1.14 -7.83 -17.55
C VAL A 204 -2.63 -7.52 -17.48
N ALA A 205 -3.42 -8.57 -17.67
CA ALA A 205 -4.83 -8.59 -17.38
C ALA A 205 -5.07 -9.00 -15.91
N TYR A 206 -6.01 -8.34 -15.25
CA TYR A 206 -6.49 -8.74 -13.93
C TYR A 206 -7.81 -9.48 -14.07
N HIS A 207 -8.04 -10.44 -13.18
CA HIS A 207 -9.11 -11.41 -13.30
C HIS A 207 -9.92 -11.56 -12.01
N VAL A 208 -11.16 -11.98 -12.19
CA VAL A 208 -11.97 -12.55 -11.11
C VAL A 208 -11.38 -13.91 -10.73
N ILE A 209 -10.98 -14.07 -9.46
CA ILE A 209 -10.37 -15.30 -8.96
C ILE A 209 -11.35 -16.20 -8.19
N LYS A 210 -12.46 -15.63 -7.68
CA LYS A 210 -13.52 -16.41 -7.03
C LYS A 210 -14.85 -15.66 -7.07
N VAL A 211 -15.93 -16.37 -7.36
CA VAL A 211 -17.30 -15.85 -7.31
C VAL A 211 -18.05 -16.56 -6.19
N THR A 212 -18.74 -15.79 -5.36
CA THR A 212 -19.66 -16.29 -4.33
C THR A 212 -21.00 -15.56 -4.45
N PRO A 213 -22.08 -16.08 -3.84
CA PRO A 213 -23.37 -15.40 -3.88
C PRO A 213 -23.35 -13.95 -3.37
N GLN A 214 -22.42 -13.61 -2.47
CA GLN A 214 -22.37 -12.30 -1.81
C GLN A 214 -21.22 -11.40 -2.27
N ARG A 215 -20.15 -11.98 -2.80
CA ARG A 215 -18.89 -11.27 -3.12
C ARG A 215 -18.17 -11.92 -4.31
N ALA A 216 -17.48 -11.09 -5.09
CA ALA A 216 -16.43 -11.53 -6.01
C ALA A 216 -15.06 -11.22 -5.41
N LEU A 217 -14.08 -12.11 -5.58
CA LEU A 217 -12.69 -11.84 -5.30
C LEU A 217 -11.98 -11.58 -6.63
N ILE A 218 -11.14 -10.55 -6.63
CA ILE A 218 -10.33 -10.16 -7.78
C ILE A 218 -8.85 -10.23 -7.42
N ASP A 219 -7.99 -10.61 -8.36
CA ASP A 219 -6.52 -10.63 -8.20
C ASP A 219 -5.88 -9.23 -8.15
N MET A 220 -6.69 -8.23 -7.81
CA MET A 220 -6.34 -6.83 -7.62
C MET A 220 -6.28 -6.51 -6.13
N GLY A 221 -5.09 -6.57 -5.53
CA GLY A 221 -4.83 -6.20 -4.14
C GLY A 221 -4.19 -4.82 -3.96
N SER A 222 -3.90 -4.43 -2.71
CA SER A 222 -3.27 -3.13 -2.40
C SER A 222 -1.88 -2.95 -3.02
N ALA A 223 -1.15 -4.06 -3.22
CA ALA A 223 0.13 -4.06 -3.92
C ALA A 223 0.00 -3.66 -5.39
N LYS A 224 -1.12 -4.03 -6.03
CA LYS A 224 -1.49 -3.61 -7.40
C LYS A 224 -2.33 -2.33 -7.42
N GLY A 225 -2.39 -1.64 -6.28
CA GLY A 225 -3.06 -0.35 -6.09
C GLY A 225 -4.58 -0.40 -5.89
N ALA A 226 -5.18 -1.56 -5.60
CA ALA A 226 -6.60 -1.61 -5.25
C ALA A 226 -6.86 -0.84 -3.95
N ALA A 227 -7.94 -0.04 -3.93
CA ALA A 227 -8.36 0.73 -2.77
C ALA A 227 -9.83 0.48 -2.43
N LYS A 228 -10.18 0.53 -1.14
CA LYS A 228 -11.57 0.42 -0.69
C LYS A 228 -12.44 1.48 -1.36
N GLY A 229 -13.55 1.04 -1.94
CA GLY A 229 -14.50 1.89 -2.65
C GLY A 229 -14.28 2.00 -4.16
N GLN A 230 -13.15 1.52 -4.69
CA GLN A 230 -12.86 1.51 -6.12
C GLN A 230 -13.81 0.59 -6.88
N LEU A 231 -14.14 0.96 -8.12
CA LEU A 231 -15.07 0.24 -8.98
C LEU A 231 -14.31 -0.46 -10.11
N TYR A 232 -14.71 -1.70 -10.39
CA TYR A 232 -14.22 -2.46 -11.52
C TYR A 232 -15.39 -2.99 -12.35
N GLY A 233 -15.33 -2.77 -13.66
CA GLY A 233 -16.17 -3.46 -14.63
C GLY A 233 -15.59 -4.84 -14.87
N VAL A 234 -16.43 -5.86 -14.73
CA VAL A 234 -16.09 -7.26 -15.02
C VAL A 234 -16.59 -7.57 -16.42
N TYR A 235 -15.70 -8.05 -17.29
CA TYR A 235 -16.01 -8.31 -18.69
C TYR A 235 -15.33 -9.56 -19.22
N GLU A 236 -15.84 -10.09 -20.32
CA GLU A 236 -15.12 -11.03 -21.18
C GLU A 236 -14.74 -10.34 -22.50
N GLU A 237 -13.68 -10.81 -23.14
CA GLU A 237 -13.36 -10.42 -24.52
C GLU A 237 -14.31 -11.16 -25.48
N GLY A 238 -15.01 -10.39 -26.30
CA GLY A 238 -15.90 -10.84 -27.36
C GLY A 238 -15.19 -10.89 -28.71
N GLU A 239 -15.88 -10.44 -29.76
CA GLU A 239 -15.35 -10.53 -31.13
C GLU A 239 -14.08 -9.67 -31.33
N PRO A 240 -13.08 -10.17 -32.08
CA PRO A 240 -11.86 -9.42 -32.37
C PRO A 240 -12.18 -8.24 -33.29
N ILE A 241 -11.76 -7.05 -32.86
CA ILE A 241 -11.80 -5.81 -33.64
C ILE A 241 -10.61 -5.81 -34.58
N ARG A 242 -10.89 -5.74 -35.89
CA ARG A 242 -9.88 -5.82 -36.94
C ARG A 242 -9.64 -4.48 -37.61
N ALA A 243 -8.38 -4.21 -37.93
CA ALA A 243 -7.96 -3.12 -38.80
C ALA A 243 -8.43 -3.35 -40.23
N ILE A 244 -8.36 -2.28 -41.04
CA ILE A 244 -8.65 -2.35 -42.47
C ILE A 244 -7.71 -3.34 -43.20
N ASP A 245 -6.48 -3.51 -42.69
CA ASP A 245 -5.50 -4.47 -43.23
C ASP A 245 -5.72 -5.92 -42.73
N GLY A 246 -6.76 -6.16 -41.92
CA GLY A 246 -7.12 -7.48 -41.39
C GLY A 246 -6.40 -7.88 -40.10
N SER A 247 -5.44 -7.08 -39.62
CA SER A 247 -4.78 -7.31 -38.33
C SER A 247 -5.76 -7.13 -37.17
N ILE A 248 -5.61 -7.92 -36.10
CA ILE A 248 -6.43 -7.77 -34.89
C ILE A 248 -5.86 -6.60 -34.08
N ILE A 249 -6.68 -5.59 -33.84
CA ILE A 249 -6.31 -4.39 -33.07
C ILE A 249 -6.65 -4.59 -31.60
N ASP A 250 -7.83 -5.14 -31.33
CA ASP A 250 -8.39 -5.26 -29.98
C ASP A 250 -9.50 -6.33 -29.98
N ALA A 251 -10.17 -6.54 -28.85
CA ALA A 251 -11.38 -7.34 -28.76
C ALA A 251 -12.53 -6.50 -28.16
N GLU A 252 -13.76 -6.79 -28.58
CA GLU A 252 -14.94 -6.18 -27.97
C GLU A 252 -14.99 -6.52 -26.48
N LYS A 253 -15.25 -5.53 -25.61
CA LYS A 253 -15.41 -5.77 -24.18
C LYS A 253 -16.87 -5.96 -23.83
N VAL A 254 -17.24 -7.18 -23.46
CA VAL A 254 -18.61 -7.53 -23.07
C VAL A 254 -18.73 -7.47 -21.54
N TYR A 255 -19.23 -6.35 -21.00
CA TYR A 255 -19.36 -6.17 -19.55
C TYR A 255 -20.54 -6.96 -18.97
N HIS A 256 -20.26 -7.77 -17.96
CA HIS A 256 -21.25 -8.56 -17.22
C HIS A 256 -21.71 -7.90 -15.91
N ALA A 257 -20.79 -7.21 -15.23
CA ALA A 257 -21.10 -6.62 -13.94
C ALA A 257 -20.17 -5.45 -13.58
N LEU A 258 -20.61 -4.68 -12.60
CA LEU A 258 -19.81 -3.69 -11.89
C LEU A 258 -19.67 -4.15 -10.44
N VAL A 259 -18.43 -4.24 -9.97
CA VAL A 259 -18.10 -4.64 -8.61
C VAL A 259 -17.36 -3.51 -7.88
N LYS A 260 -17.59 -3.38 -6.57
CA LYS A 260 -16.97 -2.37 -5.71
C LYS A 260 -16.10 -3.03 -4.66
N VAL A 261 -14.85 -2.62 -4.57
CA VAL A 261 -13.91 -3.09 -3.56
C VAL A 261 -14.43 -2.73 -2.16
N VAL A 262 -14.68 -3.74 -1.33
CA VAL A 262 -15.13 -3.56 0.07
C VAL A 262 -14.01 -3.84 1.08
N GLU A 263 -13.10 -4.75 0.73
CA GLU A 263 -11.94 -5.11 1.53
C GLU A 263 -10.75 -5.36 0.62
N VAL A 264 -9.58 -4.91 1.05
CA VAL A 264 -8.33 -5.02 0.29
C VAL A 264 -7.34 -5.87 1.07
N LYS A 265 -6.82 -6.91 0.43
CA LYS A 265 -5.65 -7.67 0.88
C LYS A 265 -4.45 -7.31 -0.02
N PRO A 266 -3.22 -7.70 0.34
CA PRO A 266 -2.04 -7.35 -0.45
C PRO A 266 -2.14 -7.74 -1.93
N ASN A 267 -2.62 -8.96 -2.22
CA ASN A 267 -2.59 -9.53 -3.57
C ASN A 267 -3.98 -9.77 -4.18
N TYR A 268 -5.05 -9.53 -3.43
CA TYR A 268 -6.42 -9.67 -3.90
C TYR A 268 -7.36 -8.74 -3.14
N SER A 269 -8.56 -8.51 -3.66
CA SER A 269 -9.60 -7.74 -2.97
C SER A 269 -10.93 -8.46 -3.00
N LEU A 270 -11.74 -8.24 -1.96
CA LEU A 270 -13.13 -8.66 -1.93
C LEU A 270 -13.99 -7.50 -2.44
N CYS A 271 -14.90 -7.82 -3.36
CA CYS A 271 -15.78 -6.85 -3.97
C CYS A 271 -17.26 -7.22 -3.75
N ALA A 272 -18.07 -6.21 -3.48
CA ALA A 272 -19.52 -6.31 -3.49
C ALA A 272 -20.05 -6.02 -4.90
N TYR A 273 -21.13 -6.70 -5.29
CA TYR A 273 -21.82 -6.43 -6.55
C TYR A 273 -22.55 -5.10 -6.48
N VAL A 274 -22.42 -4.27 -7.52
CA VAL A 274 -23.07 -2.95 -7.63
C VAL A 274 -24.17 -2.97 -8.68
N LYS A 275 -23.85 -3.45 -9.89
CA LYS A 275 -24.76 -3.49 -11.06
C LYS A 275 -24.43 -4.72 -11.89
N GLY A 276 -25.43 -5.37 -12.48
CA GLY A 276 -25.26 -6.68 -13.13
C GLY A 276 -26.61 -7.34 -13.35
N LYS A 277 -27.09 -7.48 -14.59
CA LYS A 277 -28.27 -8.32 -14.85
C LYS A 277 -27.83 -9.78 -14.69
N GLY A 278 -28.38 -10.48 -13.71
CA GLY A 278 -27.96 -11.85 -13.33
C GLY A 278 -27.12 -11.96 -12.05
N GLY A 279 -26.72 -10.83 -11.43
CA GLY A 279 -26.00 -10.83 -10.16
C GLY A 279 -24.71 -11.68 -10.21
N PRO A 280 -24.38 -12.46 -9.16
CA PRO A 280 -23.21 -13.34 -9.17
C PRO A 280 -23.16 -14.33 -10.35
N ALA A 281 -24.31 -14.74 -10.89
CA ALA A 281 -24.39 -15.74 -11.96
C ALA A 281 -23.92 -15.20 -13.33
N SER A 282 -23.82 -13.88 -13.48
CA SER A 282 -23.32 -13.22 -14.69
C SER A 282 -21.79 -13.22 -14.79
N ILE A 283 -21.08 -13.54 -13.69
CA ILE A 283 -19.62 -13.47 -13.62
C ILE A 283 -19.04 -14.89 -13.46
N ARG A 284 -17.88 -15.15 -14.08
CA ARG A 284 -17.10 -16.37 -13.89
C ARG A 284 -15.70 -16.09 -13.38
N VAL A 285 -15.09 -17.11 -12.79
CA VAL A 285 -13.65 -17.10 -12.52
C VAL A 285 -12.92 -17.04 -13.84
N GLY A 286 -11.98 -16.10 -13.97
CA GLY A 286 -11.26 -15.81 -15.21
C GLY A 286 -11.79 -14.61 -15.99
N ASP A 287 -12.94 -14.03 -15.63
CA ASP A 287 -13.39 -12.79 -16.28
C ASP A 287 -12.44 -11.62 -15.98
N LEU A 288 -12.26 -10.73 -16.96
CA LEU A 288 -11.32 -9.61 -16.95
C LEU A 288 -11.86 -8.41 -16.17
N LEU A 289 -10.95 -7.55 -15.72
CA LEU A 289 -11.27 -6.35 -14.95
C LEU A 289 -10.82 -5.07 -15.65
N ASP A 290 -11.72 -4.10 -15.67
CA ASP A 290 -11.44 -2.73 -16.09
C ASP A 290 -11.73 -1.75 -14.95
N GLU A 291 -10.82 -0.81 -14.67
CA GLU A 291 -11.07 0.19 -13.62
C GLU A 291 -12.04 1.24 -14.13
N ILE A 292 -13.12 1.49 -13.37
CA ILE A 292 -14.13 2.48 -13.72
C ILE A 292 -13.99 3.67 -12.77
N ASP A 293 -13.68 4.85 -13.32
CA ASP A 293 -13.63 6.07 -12.51
C ASP A 293 -15.06 6.43 -12.04
N PRO A 294 -15.27 6.72 -10.75
CA PRO A 294 -16.58 7.15 -10.24
C PRO A 294 -17.19 8.34 -10.99
N GLY A 295 -16.37 9.22 -11.58
CA GLY A 295 -16.82 10.37 -12.37
C GLY A 295 -17.20 10.01 -13.81
N GLU A 296 -16.64 8.95 -14.37
CA GLU A 296 -16.91 8.43 -15.71
C GLU A 296 -17.96 7.31 -15.60
N SER A 297 -19.18 7.72 -15.24
CA SER A 297 -20.43 7.02 -15.50
C SER A 297 -20.46 5.50 -15.30
N ALA A 298 -20.42 5.04 -14.04
CA ALA A 298 -21.00 3.75 -13.64
C ALA A 298 -22.46 3.53 -14.14
N ARG A 299 -23.12 4.60 -14.61
CA ARG A 299 -24.45 4.58 -15.24
C ARG A 299 -24.44 4.18 -16.72
N SER A 300 -23.39 4.45 -17.50
CA SER A 300 -23.36 4.29 -18.97
C SER A 300 -22.75 2.97 -19.45
N LEU A 301 -22.18 2.15 -18.57
CA LEU A 301 -21.68 0.83 -18.98
C LEU A 301 -22.84 -0.03 -19.50
N PRO A 302 -22.78 -0.51 -20.76
CA PRO A 302 -23.74 -1.45 -21.30
C PRO A 302 -23.49 -2.80 -20.64
N VAL A 303 -24.16 -3.03 -19.52
CA VAL A 303 -24.10 -4.32 -18.83
C VAL A 303 -25.05 -5.27 -19.55
N THR A 304 -24.49 -6.19 -20.32
CA THR A 304 -25.27 -7.13 -21.14
C THR A 304 -25.79 -8.27 -20.25
N ALA A 305 -27.08 -8.58 -20.38
CA ALA A 305 -27.83 -9.42 -19.45
C ALA A 305 -27.55 -10.93 -19.57
N GLU A 306 -27.01 -11.36 -20.70
CA GLU A 306 -26.91 -12.75 -21.08
C GLU A 306 -25.58 -12.98 -21.78
N ARG A 307 -24.87 -14.01 -21.32
CA ARG A 307 -23.70 -14.54 -21.99
C ARG A 307 -24.17 -15.23 -23.26
N LEU A 308 -23.56 -14.93 -24.41
CA LEU A 308 -23.70 -15.77 -25.59
C LEU A 308 -23.03 -17.10 -25.27
N VAL A 309 -23.83 -18.13 -24.97
CA VAL A 309 -23.32 -19.49 -24.74
C VAL A 309 -23.29 -20.22 -26.08
N PRO A 310 -22.15 -20.70 -26.57
CA PRO A 310 -22.14 -21.83 -27.50
C PRO A 310 -22.52 -23.08 -26.70
N ASP A 311 -23.60 -23.74 -27.12
CA ASP A 311 -24.27 -24.87 -26.47
C ASP A 311 -23.36 -25.79 -25.63
N ALA A 312 -23.69 -25.94 -24.34
CA ALA A 312 -23.23 -27.05 -23.51
C ALA A 312 -24.46 -27.74 -22.89
N PRO A 313 -24.56 -29.08 -22.94
CA PRO A 313 -25.77 -29.79 -22.57
C PRO A 313 -25.99 -29.82 -21.05
N ALA A 314 -27.28 -29.87 -20.68
CA ALA A 314 -27.75 -29.77 -19.30
C ALA A 314 -27.21 -30.89 -18.37
N PRO A 315 -26.92 -30.59 -17.09
CA PRO A 315 -26.55 -31.61 -16.12
C PRO A 315 -27.80 -32.34 -15.58
N VAL A 316 -27.65 -33.66 -15.42
CA VAL A 316 -28.64 -34.61 -14.91
C VAL A 316 -28.88 -34.39 -13.41
N ILE A 317 -30.15 -34.37 -12.99
CA ILE A 317 -30.57 -34.25 -11.59
C ILE A 317 -30.79 -35.65 -10.99
N ALA A 318 -30.10 -35.95 -9.90
CA ALA A 318 -30.45 -36.94 -8.88
C ALA A 318 -29.86 -36.40 -7.56
N GLY A 319 -30.47 -36.47 -6.39
CA GLY A 319 -31.72 -36.97 -5.87
C GLY A 319 -31.73 -36.57 -4.39
N SER A 320 -32.91 -36.46 -3.80
CA SER A 320 -33.24 -35.96 -2.46
C SER A 320 -32.57 -36.70 -1.29
N GLU A 321 -32.15 -35.95 -0.25
CA GLU A 321 -32.20 -36.41 1.15
C GLU A 321 -32.41 -35.22 2.11
N THR A 322 -33.24 -35.46 3.14
CA THR A 322 -33.82 -34.53 4.11
C THR A 322 -32.84 -34.03 5.20
N PRO A 323 -33.13 -32.88 5.87
CA PRO A 323 -32.19 -32.23 6.80
C PRO A 323 -32.29 -32.76 8.24
N PRO A 324 -31.18 -32.83 9.00
CA PRO A 324 -31.22 -32.96 10.46
C PRO A 324 -31.13 -31.61 11.19
N GLU A 325 -31.80 -31.53 12.35
CA GLU A 325 -31.85 -30.40 13.30
C GLU A 325 -30.50 -30.12 14.00
N PRO A 326 -30.33 -28.93 14.63
CA PRO A 326 -29.03 -28.38 14.97
C PRO A 326 -28.47 -28.90 16.30
N THR A 327 -27.17 -29.16 16.32
CA THR A 327 -26.37 -29.28 17.55
C THR A 327 -25.18 -28.31 17.49
N VAL A 328 -25.00 -27.57 18.59
CA VAL A 328 -23.79 -26.78 18.90
C VAL A 328 -22.96 -27.66 19.84
N PRO A 329 -21.66 -27.92 19.53
CA PRO A 329 -20.62 -27.23 20.30
C PRO A 329 -19.28 -26.96 19.58
N ASP A 330 -18.65 -25.91 20.11
CA ASP A 330 -17.22 -25.56 20.20
C ASP A 330 -16.35 -25.29 18.96
N ALA A 331 -15.70 -24.13 19.03
CA ALA A 331 -14.68 -23.65 18.11
C ALA A 331 -13.36 -24.41 18.27
N PRO A 332 -12.66 -24.67 17.15
CA PRO A 332 -11.20 -24.46 17.16
C PRO A 332 -10.62 -23.83 15.87
N LEU A 333 -9.84 -22.76 16.11
CA LEU A 333 -8.57 -22.30 15.53
C LEU A 333 -8.35 -22.11 13.99
N PRO A 334 -7.67 -21.01 13.59
CA PRO A 334 -7.21 -20.76 12.21
C PRO A 334 -5.92 -21.52 11.85
N PRO A 335 -5.57 -21.63 10.54
CA PRO A 335 -4.58 -22.57 10.05
C PRO A 335 -3.13 -22.16 10.30
N LYS A 336 -2.29 -23.19 10.45
CA LYS A 336 -0.84 -23.15 10.65
C LYS A 336 -0.11 -22.67 9.38
N SER A 337 0.78 -21.71 9.57
CA SER A 337 1.95 -21.47 8.71
C SER A 337 3.18 -22.13 9.36
N ASP A 338 3.96 -22.83 8.56
CA ASP A 338 5.26 -23.41 8.91
C ASP A 338 6.16 -23.08 7.70
N LYS A 339 7.40 -22.59 7.77
CA LYS A 339 8.44 -22.39 8.80
C LYS A 339 9.34 -21.25 8.26
N THR A 340 10.02 -20.40 9.01
CA THR A 340 10.80 -20.60 10.25
C THR A 340 10.93 -19.26 10.98
N GLY A 341 10.63 -19.21 12.28
CA GLY A 341 10.99 -18.07 13.12
C GLY A 341 10.10 -17.84 14.35
N LYS A 342 9.98 -18.84 15.24
CA LYS A 342 9.36 -18.81 16.58
C LYS A 342 7.89 -18.34 16.63
N ILE A 343 7.01 -19.29 16.97
CA ILE A 343 5.65 -19.04 17.44
C ILE A 343 5.75 -18.09 18.64
N SER A 344 5.25 -16.85 18.52
CA SER A 344 5.09 -15.95 19.66
C SER A 344 4.07 -16.59 20.59
N VAL A 345 4.52 -16.93 21.80
CA VAL A 345 3.65 -17.46 22.84
C VAL A 345 2.85 -16.26 23.37
N PRO A 346 1.50 -16.29 23.39
CA PRO A 346 0.72 -15.22 24.00
C PRO A 346 1.22 -14.91 25.42
N GLY A 347 1.42 -13.64 25.74
CA GLY A 347 2.04 -13.22 27.02
C GLY A 347 3.57 -13.18 27.00
N GLN A 348 4.21 -13.29 25.84
CA GLN A 348 5.67 -13.14 25.73
C GLN A 348 6.12 -11.67 25.71
N TYR A 349 5.34 -10.78 25.08
CA TYR A 349 5.66 -9.36 24.94
C TYR A 349 4.70 -8.47 25.74
N ALA A 350 5.12 -7.25 26.06
CA ALA A 350 4.36 -6.31 26.87
C ALA A 350 2.93 -6.05 26.35
N ASP A 351 2.78 -5.96 25.02
CA ASP A 351 1.51 -5.73 24.32
C ASP A 351 0.64 -6.98 24.18
N GLU A 352 1.16 -8.14 24.58
CA GLU A 352 0.46 -9.43 24.61
C GLU A 352 0.19 -9.89 26.06
N GLY A 353 0.43 -9.04 27.07
CA GLY A 353 0.25 -9.35 28.48
C GLY A 353 1.49 -9.93 29.18
N GLY A 354 2.63 -9.93 28.51
CA GLY A 354 3.93 -10.31 29.08
C GLY A 354 4.59 -9.24 29.93
N PRO A 355 5.78 -9.52 30.50
CA PRO A 355 6.51 -8.55 31.31
C PRO A 355 6.85 -7.32 30.46
N VAL A 356 6.62 -6.13 31.02
CA VAL A 356 6.81 -4.84 30.32
C VAL A 356 8.29 -4.59 30.00
N PHE A 357 9.18 -4.91 30.94
CA PHE A 357 10.62 -4.73 30.81
C PHE A 357 11.33 -6.09 30.71
N LYS A 358 12.50 -6.07 30.08
CA LYS A 358 13.43 -7.22 30.06
C LYS A 358 13.98 -7.46 31.47
N ASP A 359 14.33 -8.71 31.78
CA ASP A 359 14.87 -9.10 33.10
C ASP A 359 16.16 -8.34 33.47
N ASN A 360 16.99 -8.00 32.48
CA ASN A 360 18.19 -7.18 32.67
C ASN A 360 18.21 -6.02 31.66
N PRO A 361 17.48 -4.92 31.94
CA PRO A 361 17.36 -3.81 31.01
C PRO A 361 18.67 -3.01 30.93
N PRO A 362 19.06 -2.51 29.74
CA PRO A 362 20.31 -1.75 29.55
C PRO A 362 20.27 -0.35 30.18
N VAL A 363 19.13 0.06 30.74
CA VAL A 363 18.93 1.32 31.44
C VAL A 363 18.14 1.10 32.71
N ASN A 364 18.33 1.97 33.69
CA ASN A 364 17.58 1.94 34.93
C ASN A 364 16.14 2.42 34.68
N VAL A 365 15.20 1.48 34.67
CA VAL A 365 13.78 1.72 34.39
C VAL A 365 13.09 2.55 35.47
N ASN A 366 13.67 2.69 36.65
CA ASN A 366 13.10 3.44 37.77
C ASN A 366 13.41 4.94 37.72
N ASN A 367 14.36 5.39 36.88
CA ASN A 367 14.76 6.80 36.83
C ASN A 367 14.85 7.41 35.42
N CYS A 368 14.82 6.60 34.36
CA CYS A 368 15.00 7.07 32.99
C CYS A 368 13.75 7.84 32.49
N THR A 369 13.95 9.05 31.97
CA THR A 369 12.88 9.93 31.45
C THR A 369 13.04 10.24 29.96
N ASP A 370 13.94 9.54 29.27
CA ASP A 370 14.27 9.75 27.86
C ASP A 370 14.04 8.50 26.99
N ASP A 371 14.26 8.63 25.68
CA ASP A 371 13.95 7.56 24.72
C ASP A 371 14.80 6.30 24.90
N ARG A 372 15.85 6.34 25.73
CA ARG A 372 16.61 5.13 26.08
C ARG A 372 15.75 4.14 26.86
N LEU A 373 14.70 4.58 27.55
CA LEU A 373 13.77 3.70 28.26
C LEU A 373 13.13 2.67 27.31
N PHE A 374 12.91 3.00 26.04
CA PHE A 374 12.37 2.05 25.05
C PHE A 374 13.28 0.84 24.80
N THR A 375 14.58 0.94 25.08
CA THR A 375 15.51 -0.21 24.94
C THR A 375 15.33 -1.26 26.04
N ALA A 376 14.74 -0.86 27.18
CA ALA A 376 14.41 -1.72 28.31
C ALA A 376 13.12 -2.52 28.12
N TYR A 377 12.25 -2.10 27.19
CA TYR A 377 10.99 -2.80 26.96
C TYR A 377 11.22 -4.18 26.38
N ASN A 378 10.45 -5.14 26.85
CA ASN A 378 10.38 -6.47 26.28
C ASN A 378 9.41 -6.48 25.08
N MET A 379 9.87 -5.91 23.96
CA MET A 379 9.15 -5.83 22.68
C MET A 379 10.12 -5.85 21.49
N PRO A 380 9.70 -6.34 20.30
CA PRO A 380 10.51 -6.29 19.09
C PRO A 380 10.59 -4.86 18.50
N ALA A 381 11.67 -4.56 17.77
CA ALA A 381 12.00 -3.21 17.33
C ALA A 381 10.95 -2.55 16.42
N ASN A 382 10.31 -3.34 15.56
CA ASN A 382 9.21 -2.87 14.70
C ASN A 382 7.98 -2.42 15.51
N ARG A 383 7.69 -3.05 16.66
CA ARG A 383 6.58 -2.68 17.55
C ARG A 383 6.91 -1.44 18.40
N LEU A 384 8.17 -1.29 18.83
CA LEU A 384 8.64 -0.12 19.57
C LEU A 384 8.70 1.18 18.74
N SER A 385 8.71 1.06 17.42
CA SER A 385 8.87 2.21 16.51
C SER A 385 7.76 3.24 16.68
N ASN A 386 6.51 2.81 16.87
CA ASN A 386 5.37 3.71 17.04
C ASN A 386 5.46 4.52 18.35
N LEU A 387 5.82 3.87 19.47
CA LEU A 387 5.97 4.54 20.76
C LEU A 387 7.10 5.58 20.74
N ARG A 388 8.20 5.28 20.04
CA ARG A 388 9.33 6.22 19.84
C ARG A 388 8.94 7.42 18.99
N ILE A 389 8.14 7.22 17.93
CA ILE A 389 7.65 8.31 17.09
C ILE A 389 6.76 9.26 17.90
N ILE A 390 5.83 8.69 18.68
CA ILE A 390 4.95 9.48 19.56
C ILE A 390 5.79 10.25 20.58
N TYR A 391 6.75 9.58 21.22
CA TYR A 391 7.64 10.21 22.19
C TYR A 391 8.41 11.40 21.59
N ARG A 392 9.04 11.21 20.43
CA ARG A 392 9.82 12.27 19.76
C ARG A 392 8.95 13.47 19.38
N ASN A 393 7.74 13.22 18.85
CA ASN A 393 6.82 14.27 18.45
C ASN A 393 6.24 15.02 19.67
N GLY A 394 5.87 14.28 20.72
CA GLY A 394 5.42 14.84 21.98
C GLY A 394 6.51 15.68 22.66
N GLN A 395 7.76 15.20 22.66
CA GLN A 395 8.92 15.94 23.18
C GLN A 395 9.20 17.22 22.39
N ARG A 396 9.09 17.19 21.06
CA ARG A 396 9.23 18.40 20.23
C ARG A 396 8.18 19.44 20.63
N SER A 397 6.93 19.01 20.78
CA SER A 397 5.82 19.89 21.19
C SER A 397 6.01 20.42 22.62
N TYR A 398 6.44 19.57 23.54
CA TYR A 398 6.69 19.94 24.94
C TYR A 398 7.82 20.97 25.07
N LYS A 399 8.93 20.76 24.34
CA LYS A 399 10.07 21.71 24.31
C LYS A 399 9.70 23.04 23.65
N ALA A 400 8.77 23.03 22.69
CA ALA A 400 8.22 24.23 22.07
C ALA A 400 7.18 24.96 22.95
N GLY A 401 6.95 24.53 24.20
CA GLY A 401 5.96 25.14 25.10
C GLY A 401 4.51 24.78 24.79
N GLN A 402 4.26 23.91 23.80
CA GLN A 402 2.92 23.49 23.38
C GLN A 402 2.41 22.34 24.26
N TYR A 403 2.23 22.61 25.55
CA TYR A 403 1.97 21.57 26.56
C TYR A 403 0.64 20.83 26.37
N ARG A 404 -0.42 21.48 25.87
CA ARG A 404 -1.70 20.80 25.57
C ARG A 404 -1.57 19.82 24.40
N SER A 405 -0.82 20.20 23.37
CA SER A 405 -0.52 19.33 22.22
C SER A 405 0.36 18.15 22.62
N ALA A 406 1.39 18.41 23.43
CA ALA A 406 2.22 17.36 24.01
C ALA A 406 1.37 16.39 24.85
N TYR A 407 0.49 16.90 25.72
CA TYR A 407 -0.43 16.09 26.52
C TYR A 407 -1.30 15.18 25.64
N SER A 408 -1.91 15.72 24.58
CA SER A 408 -2.76 14.94 23.67
C SER A 408 -2.00 13.80 23.01
N MET A 409 -0.80 14.07 22.48
CA MET A 409 0.04 13.05 21.81
C MET A 409 0.46 11.94 22.77
N PHE A 410 0.95 12.31 23.95
CA PHE A 410 1.39 11.36 24.97
C PHE A 410 0.23 10.55 25.57
N ASN A 411 -0.88 11.21 25.90
CA ASN A 411 -2.05 10.58 26.53
C ASN A 411 -2.77 9.63 25.57
N ARG A 412 -2.72 9.88 24.26
CA ARG A 412 -3.22 8.92 23.26
C ARG A 412 -2.46 7.60 23.33
N SER A 413 -1.13 7.66 23.39
CA SER A 413 -0.29 6.45 23.54
C SER A 413 -0.63 5.70 24.82
N ALA A 414 -0.76 6.41 25.94
CA ALA A 414 -1.10 5.85 27.25
C ALA A 414 -2.46 5.13 27.28
N ARG A 415 -3.44 5.61 26.50
CA ARG A 415 -4.77 4.98 26.41
C ARG A 415 -4.76 3.72 25.54
N GLU A 416 -4.01 3.77 24.44
CA GLU A 416 -3.92 2.65 23.49
C GLU A 416 -2.98 1.56 23.99
N ASN A 417 -2.01 1.91 24.85
CA ASN A 417 -0.96 1.02 25.36
C ASN A 417 -0.81 1.20 26.87
N SER A 418 -1.49 0.36 27.65
CA SER A 418 -1.48 0.43 29.11
C SER A 418 -0.10 0.22 29.74
N PHE A 419 0.83 -0.42 29.02
CA PHE A 419 2.21 -0.67 29.43
C PHE A 419 3.19 0.48 29.10
N ASP A 420 2.76 1.54 28.40
CA ASP A 420 3.64 2.63 27.94
C ASP A 420 3.98 3.62 29.06
N LEU A 421 4.96 3.26 29.89
CA LEU A 421 5.45 4.03 31.01
C LEU A 421 5.92 5.45 30.62
N LEU A 422 6.71 5.57 29.54
CA LEU A 422 7.41 6.82 29.24
C LEU A 422 6.45 7.89 28.74
N ASN A 423 5.61 7.55 27.76
CA ASN A 423 4.65 8.52 27.24
C ASN A 423 3.58 8.84 28.28
N THR A 424 3.17 7.87 29.11
CA THR A 424 2.24 8.13 30.23
C THR A 424 2.81 9.13 31.22
N TYR A 425 4.10 9.01 31.60
CA TYR A 425 4.77 10.01 32.44
C TYR A 425 4.79 11.41 31.80
N TRP A 426 5.15 11.50 30.52
CA TRP A 426 5.21 12.79 29.83
C TRP A 426 3.84 13.38 29.54
N ALA A 427 2.78 12.57 29.46
CA ALA A 427 1.40 13.06 29.51
C ALA A 427 1.15 13.77 30.85
N GLY A 428 1.52 13.15 31.98
CA GLY A 428 1.41 13.77 33.30
C GLY A 428 2.15 15.10 33.41
N MET A 429 3.42 15.15 32.97
CA MET A 429 4.21 16.39 32.96
C MET A 429 3.60 17.48 32.07
N SER A 430 3.06 17.09 30.91
CA SER A 430 2.39 18.01 29.99
C SER A 430 1.10 18.58 30.58
N ALA A 431 0.28 17.74 31.22
CA ALA A 431 -0.93 18.16 31.93
C ALA A 431 -0.60 19.11 33.10
N LEU A 432 0.45 18.80 33.87
CA LEU A 432 0.93 19.65 34.96
C LEU A 432 1.31 21.05 34.45
N LYS A 433 2.04 21.13 33.34
CA LYS A 433 2.39 22.41 32.69
C LYS A 433 1.19 23.16 32.13
N CYS A 434 0.08 22.47 31.86
CA CYS A 434 -1.19 23.09 31.48
C CYS A 434 -2.02 23.56 32.68
N GLY A 435 -1.54 23.36 33.92
CA GLY A 435 -2.32 23.63 35.14
C GLY A 435 -3.39 22.58 35.46
N ASP A 436 -3.48 21.49 34.68
CA ASP A 436 -4.48 20.44 34.85
C ASP A 436 -3.98 19.39 35.85
N LYS A 437 -4.01 19.78 37.14
CA LYS A 437 -3.55 18.93 38.25
C LYS A 437 -4.29 17.59 38.33
N LYS A 438 -5.58 17.56 37.95
CA LYS A 438 -6.42 16.35 38.02
C LYS A 438 -5.96 15.31 37.01
N ASN A 439 -5.74 15.69 35.76
CA ASN A 439 -5.26 14.77 34.75
C ASN A 439 -3.77 14.45 34.91
N ALA A 440 -2.97 15.39 35.41
CA ALA A 440 -1.57 15.12 35.76
C ALA A 440 -1.45 13.99 36.79
N ARG A 441 -2.22 14.06 37.89
CA ARG A 441 -2.28 13.01 38.92
C ARG A 441 -2.66 11.66 38.32
N LYS A 442 -3.75 11.59 37.54
CA LYS A 442 -4.17 10.34 36.86
C LYS A 442 -3.08 9.71 36.00
N CYS A 443 -2.34 10.52 35.24
CA CYS A 443 -1.25 10.01 34.40
C CYS A 443 -0.07 9.51 35.26
N PHE A 444 0.29 10.19 36.34
CA PHE A 444 1.34 9.69 37.23
C PHE A 444 0.94 8.41 37.96
N ASP A 445 -0.31 8.30 38.40
CA ASP A 445 -0.85 7.07 38.99
C ASP A 445 -0.81 5.91 37.97
N ALA A 446 -1.17 6.17 36.70
CA ALA A 446 -1.08 5.18 35.63
C ALA A 446 0.38 4.78 35.33
N ALA A 447 1.33 5.71 35.37
CA ALA A 447 2.75 5.39 35.24
C ALA A 447 3.24 4.50 36.40
N LEU A 448 2.78 4.75 37.63
CA LEU A 448 3.10 3.94 38.80
C LEU A 448 2.41 2.57 38.79
N ALA A 449 1.26 2.44 38.13
CA ALA A 449 0.65 1.13 37.89
C ALA A 449 1.51 0.24 36.97
N VAL A 450 2.24 0.84 36.04
CA VAL A 450 3.20 0.12 35.17
C VAL A 450 4.52 -0.16 35.89
N ASN A 451 5.04 0.81 36.63
CA ASN A 451 6.23 0.63 37.45
C ASN A 451 6.09 1.37 38.80
N PRO A 452 5.75 0.67 39.89
CA PRO A 452 5.55 1.27 41.20
C PRO A 452 6.78 2.01 41.75
N ASN A 453 7.98 1.64 41.29
CA ASN A 453 9.25 2.21 41.72
C ASN A 453 9.72 3.39 40.85
N TYR A 454 8.91 3.84 39.87
CA TYR A 454 9.27 4.90 38.94
C TYR A 454 9.37 6.27 39.64
N GLN A 455 10.59 6.63 40.02
CA GLN A 455 10.92 7.81 40.82
C GLN A 455 10.45 9.14 40.21
N PRO A 456 10.51 9.36 38.88
CA PRO A 456 10.04 10.62 38.29
C PRO A 456 8.56 10.89 38.53
N ALA A 457 7.69 9.87 38.44
CA ALA A 457 6.27 10.02 38.72
C ALA A 457 5.98 10.24 40.21
N GLN A 458 6.67 9.51 41.11
CA GLN A 458 6.55 9.72 42.56
C GLN A 458 6.91 11.15 42.96
N LYS A 459 8.01 11.70 42.41
CA LYS A 459 8.42 13.08 42.67
C LYS A 459 7.40 14.09 42.13
N ALA A 460 6.86 13.86 40.94
CA ALA A 460 5.87 14.77 40.34
C ALA A 460 4.53 14.76 41.09
N LEU A 461 4.12 13.63 41.67
CA LEU A 461 2.93 13.55 42.52
C LEU A 461 3.07 14.36 43.81
N LYS A 462 4.24 14.34 44.45
CA LYS A 462 4.52 15.17 45.64
C LYS A 462 4.47 16.67 45.36
N GLN A 463 4.65 17.09 44.10
CA GLN A 463 4.52 18.50 43.69
C GLN A 463 3.06 18.92 43.40
N LEU A 464 2.13 17.95 43.38
CA LEU A 464 0.71 18.14 43.14
C LEU A 464 -0.13 18.19 44.43
N GLU A 465 0.44 17.71 45.54
CA GLU A 465 -0.02 17.94 46.92
C GLU A 465 0.21 19.39 47.31
#